data_AF-A0A965UQ07-F1
#
_entry.id   AF-A0A965UQ07-F1
#
_cell.length_a   1.000
_cell.length_b   1.000
_cell.length_c   1.000
_cell.angle_alpha   90.00
_cell.angle_beta   90.00
_cell.angle_gamma   90.00
#
_symmetry.space_group_name_H-M   'P 1'
#
loop_
_entity.id
_entity.type
_entity.pdbx_description
1 polymer ?
#
loop_
_entity_poly.entity_id
_entity_poly.type
_entity_poly.pdbx_seq_one_letter_code
_entity_poly.pdbx_strand_id
1 'polypeptide(L)'
;MNIDDLTLGQIKQLQSVFAPTINKTHPMLGRRCLIRTYSAGVHIGDVVSIDQDGMGVHLKNALRLWQWKDGGLSLSAVANNGIKGGRLNKTGEIYLTNVIEFIPTTEDAEKTYVKFIED
;
A
#
# COMPACT_ATOMS: atom_id res chain seq x y z
N MET A 1 41.40 -19.43 -0.22
CA MET A 1 41.20 -18.19 0.55
C MET A 1 40.17 -18.51 1.61
N ASN A 2 40.55 -18.48 2.89
CA ASN A 2 39.62 -18.75 3.97
C ASN A 2 38.98 -17.44 4.42
N ILE A 3 37.68 -17.46 4.70
CA ILE A 3 36.93 -16.28 5.14
C ILE A 3 37.38 -15.81 6.54
N ASP A 4 37.95 -16.72 7.32
CA ASP A 4 38.46 -16.47 8.66
C ASP A 4 39.78 -15.65 8.67
N ASP A 5 40.45 -15.53 7.51
CA ASP A 5 41.74 -14.84 7.39
C ASP A 5 41.61 -13.37 6.94
N LEU A 6 40.40 -12.80 7.00
CA LEU A 6 40.15 -11.42 6.56
C LEU A 6 40.75 -10.39 7.53
N THR A 7 41.48 -9.42 6.97
CA THR A 7 42.01 -8.29 7.74
C THR A 7 40.92 -7.27 8.08
N LEU A 8 41.12 -6.50 9.15
CA LEU A 8 40.24 -5.38 9.54
C LEU A 8 39.97 -4.37 8.40
N GLY A 9 40.97 -4.12 7.55
CA GLY A 9 40.82 -3.22 6.40
C GLY A 9 39.89 -3.80 5.31
N GLN A 10 40.02 -5.10 5.03
CA GLN A 10 39.15 -5.81 4.08
C GLN A 10 37.73 -5.94 4.62
N ILE A 11 37.55 -6.20 5.92
CA ILE A 11 36.24 -6.22 6.57
C ILE A 11 35.55 -4.86 6.43
N LYS A 12 36.28 -3.75 6.62
CA LYS A 12 35.72 -2.39 6.48
C LYS A 12 35.31 -2.07 5.03
N GLN A 13 36.06 -2.54 4.05
CA GLN A 13 35.68 -2.41 2.64
C GLN A 13 34.44 -3.26 2.31
N LEU A 14 34.42 -4.51 2.76
CA LEU A 14 33.26 -5.40 2.62
C LEU A 14 32.02 -4.83 3.32
N GLN A 15 32.14 -4.22 4.49
CA GLN A 15 31.03 -3.55 5.17
C GLN A 15 30.40 -2.42 4.33
N SER A 16 31.15 -1.75 3.46
CA SER A 16 30.56 -0.73 2.57
C SER A 16 29.80 -1.33 1.38
N VAL A 17 30.18 -2.55 0.97
CA VAL A 17 29.56 -3.30 -0.14
C VAL A 17 28.40 -4.17 0.33
N PHE A 18 28.51 -4.71 1.54
CA PHE A 18 27.59 -5.63 2.19
C PHE A 18 26.94 -5.00 3.42
N ALA A 19 26.97 -3.67 3.56
CA ALA A 19 26.13 -3.00 4.53
C ALA A 19 24.73 -3.56 4.32
N PRO A 20 24.10 -4.20 5.32
CA PRO A 20 22.72 -4.58 5.18
C PRO A 20 22.01 -3.28 4.83
N THR A 21 21.50 -3.18 3.61
CA THR A 21 20.51 -2.18 3.27
C THR A 21 19.44 -2.41 4.31
N ILE A 22 19.36 -1.51 5.30
CA ILE A 22 18.22 -1.48 6.19
C ILE A 22 17.09 -1.16 5.24
N ASN A 23 16.47 -2.22 4.72
CA ASN A 23 15.32 -2.17 3.85
C ASN A 23 14.25 -1.54 4.70
N LYS A 24 14.19 -0.21 4.64
CA LYS A 24 13.22 0.58 5.35
C LYS A 24 11.89 0.15 4.76
N THR A 25 11.23 -0.75 5.46
CA THR A 25 9.95 -1.29 5.06
C THR A 25 9.02 -0.12 4.83
N HIS A 26 8.32 -0.13 3.70
CA HIS A 26 7.41 0.96 3.37
C HIS A 26 6.42 1.14 4.53
N PRO A 27 6.17 2.37 5.02
CA PRO A 27 5.41 2.61 6.26
C PRO A 27 3.92 2.21 6.14
N MET A 28 3.47 1.84 4.94
CA MET A 28 2.11 1.38 4.67
C MET A 28 1.98 -0.15 4.64
N LEU A 29 3.09 -0.90 4.68
CA LEU A 29 3.05 -2.36 4.69
C LEU A 29 2.28 -2.86 5.92
N GLY A 30 1.39 -3.85 5.71
CA GLY A 30 0.56 -4.43 6.77
C GLY A 30 -0.63 -3.57 7.19
N ARG A 31 -0.85 -2.42 6.56
CA ARG A 31 -2.01 -1.56 6.80
C ARG A 31 -3.07 -1.80 5.73
N ARG A 32 -4.32 -1.51 6.07
CA ARG A 32 -5.38 -1.36 5.07
C ARG A 32 -5.35 0.07 4.53
N CYS A 33 -5.22 0.20 3.21
CA CYS A 33 -5.03 1.49 2.57
C CYS A 33 -5.94 1.67 1.36
N LEU A 34 -6.40 2.91 1.19
CA LEU A 34 -6.89 3.45 -0.07
C LEU A 34 -5.69 3.79 -0.96
N ILE A 35 -5.65 3.16 -2.12
CA ILE A 35 -4.60 3.26 -3.13
C ILE A 35 -5.13 4.06 -4.31
N ARG A 36 -4.47 5.18 -4.61
CA ARG A 36 -4.68 5.90 -5.85
C ARG A 36 -3.64 5.44 -6.87
N THR A 37 -4.14 4.99 -8.02
CA THR A 37 -3.29 4.70 -9.18
C THR A 37 -3.39 5.83 -10.20
N TYR A 38 -2.42 5.92 -11.11
CA TYR A 38 -2.44 6.92 -12.17
C TYR A 38 -3.63 6.76 -13.13
N SER A 39 -3.98 5.52 -13.49
CA SER A 39 -5.01 5.23 -14.51
C SER A 39 -5.95 4.06 -14.19
N ALA A 40 -5.62 3.20 -13.24
CA ALA A 40 -6.43 2.02 -12.90
C ALA A 40 -7.53 2.32 -11.85
N GLY A 41 -7.74 3.58 -11.50
CA GLY A 41 -8.73 4.04 -10.52
C GLY A 41 -8.24 3.97 -9.06
N VAL A 42 -9.20 3.88 -8.15
CA VAL A 42 -8.98 3.87 -6.70
C VAL A 42 -9.35 2.51 -6.13
N HIS A 43 -8.47 1.95 -5.32
CA HIS A 43 -8.63 0.63 -4.71
C HIS A 43 -8.45 0.74 -3.20
N ILE A 44 -9.02 -0.17 -2.44
CA ILE A 44 -8.90 -0.20 -0.99
C ILE A 44 -8.61 -1.64 -0.58
N GLY A 45 -7.53 -1.91 0.14
CA GLY A 45 -7.17 -3.29 0.50
C GLY A 45 -6.04 -3.37 1.50
N ASP A 46 -5.78 -4.59 1.97
CA ASP A 46 -4.69 -4.89 2.88
C ASP A 46 -3.37 -4.94 2.11
N VAL A 47 -2.42 -4.09 2.47
CA VAL A 47 -1.13 -3.96 1.80
C VAL A 47 -0.23 -5.14 2.21
N VAL A 48 -0.07 -6.10 1.30
CA VAL A 48 0.70 -7.33 1.54
C VAL A 48 2.17 -7.18 1.12
N SER A 49 2.43 -6.50 0.02
CA SER A 49 3.77 -6.16 -0.44
C SER A 49 3.74 -4.89 -1.27
N ILE A 50 4.86 -4.17 -1.26
CA ILE A 50 5.11 -3.00 -2.09
C ILE A 50 6.45 -3.22 -2.78
N ASP A 51 6.52 -2.91 -4.06
CA ASP A 51 7.74 -3.01 -4.84
C ASP A 51 8.81 -2.04 -4.32
N GLN A 52 10.07 -2.32 -4.65
CA GLN A 52 11.20 -1.51 -4.16
C GLN A 52 11.13 -0.05 -4.63
N ASP A 53 10.54 0.21 -5.80
CA ASP A 53 10.33 1.56 -6.34
C ASP A 53 9.09 2.26 -5.76
N GLY A 54 8.27 1.57 -4.98
CA GLY A 54 7.04 2.08 -4.39
C GLY A 54 5.86 2.20 -5.36
N MET A 55 6.01 1.79 -6.63
CA MET A 55 5.00 1.97 -7.68
C MET A 55 4.12 0.73 -7.90
N GLY A 56 4.56 -0.43 -7.40
CA GLY A 56 3.80 -1.68 -7.37
C GLY A 56 3.25 -1.99 -5.98
N VAL A 57 1.98 -2.39 -5.87
CA VAL A 57 1.39 -2.88 -4.62
C VAL A 57 0.55 -4.12 -4.83
N HIS A 58 0.73 -5.09 -3.94
CA HIS A 58 -0.13 -6.25 -3.81
C HIS A 58 -1.15 -6.02 -2.70
N LEU A 59 -2.44 -6.07 -3.04
CA LEU A 59 -3.54 -5.95 -2.11
C LEU A 59 -4.32 -7.26 -1.96
N LYS A 60 -4.69 -7.59 -0.73
CA LYS A 60 -5.71 -8.60 -0.41
C LYS A 60 -6.97 -7.96 0.17
N ASN A 61 -8.07 -8.71 0.16
CA ASN A 61 -9.38 -8.25 0.60
C ASN A 61 -9.76 -6.92 -0.05
N ALA A 62 -9.45 -6.80 -1.34
CA ALA A 62 -9.47 -5.54 -2.05
C ALA A 62 -10.88 -5.18 -2.54
N LEU A 63 -11.17 -3.89 -2.52
CA LEU A 63 -12.34 -3.23 -3.06
C LEU A 63 -11.89 -2.26 -4.15
N ARG A 64 -12.66 -2.12 -5.22
CA ARG A 64 -12.49 -1.05 -6.20
C ARG A 64 -13.54 0.02 -5.97
N LEU A 65 -13.11 1.25 -5.73
CA LEU A 65 -13.99 2.41 -5.60
C LEU A 65 -14.18 3.07 -6.96
N TRP A 66 -15.41 3.06 -7.48
CA TRP A 66 -15.75 3.70 -8.75
C TRP A 66 -16.28 5.12 -8.56
N GLN A 67 -17.09 5.31 -7.52
CA GLN A 67 -17.70 6.60 -7.19
C GLN A 67 -17.98 6.69 -5.68
N TRP A 68 -17.87 7.89 -5.11
CA TRP A 68 -18.40 8.20 -3.79
C TRP A 68 -19.26 9.47 -3.79
N LYS A 69 -20.08 9.60 -2.75
CA LYS A 69 -20.93 10.76 -2.44
C LYS A 69 -20.83 11.04 -0.94
N ASP A 70 -20.78 12.33 -0.61
CA ASP A 70 -20.84 12.85 0.76
C ASP A 70 -19.90 12.15 1.76
N GLY A 71 -18.62 12.03 1.38
CA GLY A 71 -17.49 11.55 2.19
C GLY A 71 -16.34 12.55 2.30
N GLY A 72 -16.64 13.82 1.98
CA GLY A 72 -15.66 14.89 1.81
C GLY A 72 -15.11 15.01 0.38
N LEU A 73 -14.31 16.06 0.16
CA LEU A 73 -13.82 16.47 -1.16
C LEU A 73 -12.69 15.59 -1.70
N SER A 74 -11.86 15.01 -0.81
CA SER A 74 -10.61 14.33 -1.17
C SER A 74 -10.63 12.85 -0.81
N LEU A 75 -9.71 12.08 -1.41
CA LEU A 75 -9.48 10.68 -1.02
C LEU A 75 -9.01 10.55 0.43
N SER A 76 -8.33 11.56 0.97
CA SER A 76 -7.99 11.60 2.39
C SER A 76 -9.25 11.69 3.25
N ALA A 77 -10.27 12.45 2.84
CA ALA A 77 -11.54 12.51 3.55
C ALA A 77 -12.29 11.17 3.45
N VAL A 78 -12.27 10.53 2.28
CA VAL A 78 -12.83 9.18 2.09
C VAL A 78 -12.15 8.15 3.00
N ALA A 79 -10.82 8.18 3.11
CA ALA A 79 -10.04 7.25 3.94
C ALA A 79 -10.22 7.49 5.45
N ASN A 80 -10.38 8.76 5.86
CA ASN A 80 -10.51 9.12 7.27
C ASN A 80 -11.95 9.00 7.79
N ASN A 81 -12.94 9.40 6.99
CA ASN A 81 -14.32 9.57 7.43
C ASN A 81 -15.29 8.56 6.81
N GLY A 82 -14.88 7.89 5.73
CA GLY A 82 -15.75 7.03 4.95
C GLY A 82 -16.62 7.80 3.95
N ILE A 83 -17.68 7.13 3.49
CA ILE A 83 -18.61 7.63 2.47
C ILE A 83 -20.06 7.48 2.95
N LYS A 84 -20.97 8.30 2.43
CA LYS A 84 -22.41 8.17 2.70
C LYS A 84 -23.22 7.66 1.50
N GLY A 85 -22.58 7.57 0.35
CA GLY A 85 -23.07 6.92 -0.85
C GLY A 85 -21.90 6.60 -1.75
N GLY A 86 -22.04 5.63 -2.64
CA GLY A 86 -20.99 5.28 -3.57
C GLY A 86 -21.26 3.97 -4.28
N ARG A 87 -20.29 3.55 -5.08
CA ARG A 87 -20.30 2.28 -5.80
C ARG A 87 -18.92 1.65 -5.66
N LEU A 88 -18.88 0.51 -5.00
CA LEU A 88 -17.69 -0.31 -4.83
C LEU A 88 -17.98 -1.72 -5.33
N ASN A 89 -16.94 -2.45 -5.71
CA ASN A 89 -17.05 -3.88 -5.98
C ASN A 89 -15.85 -4.61 -5.34
N LYS A 90 -16.04 -5.86 -4.92
CA LYS A 90 -14.96 -6.70 -4.39
C LYS A 90 -14.06 -7.16 -5.53
N THR A 91 -12.78 -6.84 -5.45
CA THR A 91 -11.77 -7.37 -6.39
C THR A 91 -11.09 -8.63 -5.84
N GLY A 92 -11.10 -8.85 -4.52
CA GLY A 92 -10.46 -9.99 -3.89
C GLY A 92 -8.96 -9.78 -3.72
N GLU A 93 -8.14 -10.35 -4.60
CA GLU A 93 -6.69 -10.19 -4.64
C GLU A 93 -6.31 -9.44 -5.91
N ILE A 94 -5.49 -8.40 -5.79
CA ILE A 94 -5.10 -7.58 -6.94
C ILE A 94 -3.70 -7.03 -6.77
N TYR A 95 -2.96 -7.00 -7.87
CA TYR A 95 -1.69 -6.31 -7.96
C TYR A 95 -1.87 -5.06 -8.83
N LEU A 96 -1.43 -3.90 -8.33
CA LEU A 96 -1.59 -2.60 -8.98
C LEU A 96 -0.22 -2.01 -9.26
N THR A 97 -0.05 -1.50 -10.48
CA THR A 97 1.12 -0.74 -10.91
C THR A 97 0.80 0.75 -11.01
N ASN A 98 1.82 1.60 -11.04
CA ASN A 98 1.67 3.05 -11.12
C ASN A 98 0.84 3.61 -9.95
N VAL A 99 1.12 3.10 -8.75
CA VAL A 99 0.60 3.68 -7.51
C VAL A 99 1.25 5.04 -7.28
N ILE A 100 0.43 6.04 -6.95
CA ILE A 100 0.88 7.41 -6.70
C ILE A 100 0.49 7.92 -5.31
N GLU A 101 -0.36 7.18 -4.59
CA GLU A 101 -0.80 7.56 -3.25
C GLU A 101 -1.26 6.34 -2.45
N PHE A 102 -0.84 6.27 -1.19
CA PHE A 102 -1.32 5.31 -0.19
C PHE A 102 -1.92 6.10 0.98
N ILE A 103 -3.18 5.87 1.31
CA ILE A 103 -3.84 6.51 2.45
C ILE A 103 -4.42 5.43 3.36
N PRO A 104 -3.90 5.25 4.58
CA PRO A 104 -4.49 4.35 5.56
C PRO A 104 -5.94 4.70 5.84
N THR A 105 -6.79 3.70 5.91
CA THR A 105 -8.20 3.88 6.22
C THR A 105 -8.45 3.73 7.72
N THR A 106 -9.44 4.44 8.24
CA THR A 106 -9.93 4.25 9.61
C THR A 106 -10.94 3.12 9.65
N GLU A 107 -11.09 2.47 10.81
CA GLU A 107 -12.12 1.44 11.01
C GLU A 107 -13.53 1.97 10.74
N ASP A 108 -13.79 3.23 11.11
CA ASP A 108 -15.08 3.86 10.87
C ASP A 108 -15.33 4.12 9.38
N ALA A 109 -14.30 4.49 8.63
CA ALA A 109 -14.41 4.60 7.17
C ALA A 109 -14.73 3.25 6.52
N GLU A 110 -14.04 2.18 6.93
CA GLU A 110 -14.25 0.83 6.40
C GLU A 110 -15.69 0.32 6.61
N LYS A 111 -16.28 0.59 7.77
CA LYS A 111 -17.71 0.26 8.06
C LYS A 111 -18.68 0.91 7.08
N THR A 112 -18.29 2.01 6.42
CA THR A 112 -19.13 2.66 5.41
C THR A 112 -19.01 2.00 4.05
N TYR A 113 -17.81 1.57 3.65
CA TYR A 113 -17.55 1.02 2.32
C TYR A 113 -18.38 -0.23 2.05
N VAL A 114 -18.48 -1.11 3.04
CA VAL A 114 -19.22 -2.38 2.95
C VAL A 114 -20.71 -2.20 2.64
N LYS A 115 -21.29 -1.03 2.93
CA LYS A 115 -22.71 -0.72 2.68
C LYS A 115 -23.00 -0.44 1.20
N PHE A 116 -21.96 -0.15 0.42
CA PHE A 116 -22.06 0.29 -0.97
C PHE A 116 -21.31 -0.64 -1.94
N ILE A 117 -21.04 -1.86 -1.49
CA ILE A 117 -20.53 -2.92 -2.36
C ILE A 117 -21.69 -3.41 -3.23
N GLU A 118 -21.49 -3.36 -4.54
CA GLU A 118 -22.33 -3.93 -5.57
C GLU A 118 -21.71 -5.27 -6.03
N ASP A 119 -22.56 -6.20 -6.48
CA ASP A 119 -22.17 -7.47 -7.09
C ASP A 119 -21.77 -7.31 -8.56
#